data_AF-B3S8J1-F1
#
_entry.id   AF-B3S8J1-F1
#
_cell.length_a   1.000
_cell.length_b   1.000
_cell.length_c   1.000
_cell.angle_alpha   90.00
_cell.angle_beta   90.00
_cell.angle_gamma   90.00
#
_symmetry.space_group_name_H-M   'P 1'
#
loop_
_entity.id
_entity.type
_entity.pdbx_description
1 polymer ?
#
loop_
_entity_poly.entity_id
_entity_poly.type
_entity_poly.pdbx_seq_one_letter_code
_entity_poly.pdbx_strand_id
1 'polypeptide(L)'
;MASFSANFMQQNYLRPSLFELVAQNSMTTALRPAINYALKVGVPYIKNKLDTYFNEWNDEITTTISLAFNLMYAFGIDDSFSPLLKLAGLTSSLPVLAFCLKIVEWWYSEENTTRSSSTFADLPIPPPPDKPKTAPNGIRPPINTAECALCNQGITNATALSTSGYVFCYPCIYQYLKQSGKCPITHLPTGIQQLVKIYPGAV
;
A
#
# COMPACT_ATOMS: atom_id res chain seq x y z
N MET A 1 4.93 9.33 -40.75
CA MET A 1 5.47 8.68 -39.52
C MET A 1 4.58 8.89 -38.29
N ALA A 2 3.77 9.95 -38.18
CA ALA A 2 2.86 10.17 -37.04
C ALA A 2 1.62 9.23 -36.97
N SER A 3 1.22 8.62 -38.08
CA SER A 3 0.07 7.71 -38.14
C SER A 3 0.37 6.31 -37.57
N PHE A 4 1.64 5.90 -37.52
CA PHE A 4 2.05 4.61 -36.96
C PHE A 4 2.10 4.65 -35.42
N SER A 5 2.56 5.77 -34.84
CA SER A 5 2.59 5.97 -33.39
C SER A 5 1.18 6.15 -32.79
N ALA A 6 0.26 6.83 -33.49
CA ALA A 6 -1.13 6.97 -33.04
C ALA A 6 -1.86 5.62 -33.01
N ASN A 7 -1.67 4.76 -34.02
CA ASN A 7 -2.26 3.42 -34.04
C ASN A 7 -1.69 2.50 -32.96
N PHE A 8 -0.39 2.63 -32.65
CA PHE A 8 0.24 1.84 -31.59
C PHE A 8 -0.28 2.23 -30.19
N MET A 9 -0.47 3.54 -29.95
CA MET A 9 -1.06 4.03 -28.69
C MET A 9 -2.53 3.61 -28.55
N GLN A 10 -3.29 3.53 -29.66
CA GLN A 10 -4.70 3.13 -29.63
C GLN A 10 -4.90 1.62 -29.44
N GLN A 11 -3.99 0.79 -29.95
CA GLN A 11 -4.00 -0.67 -29.74
C GLN A 11 -3.72 -1.06 -28.27
N ASN A 12 -2.85 -0.33 -27.58
CA ASN A 12 -2.51 -0.60 -26.17
C ASN A 12 -3.65 -0.24 -25.18
N TYR A 13 -4.54 0.68 -25.55
CA TYR A 13 -5.68 1.09 -24.69
C TYR A 13 -6.79 0.03 -24.62
N LEU A 14 -6.90 -0.85 -25.64
CA LEU A 14 -7.98 -1.83 -25.76
C LEU A 14 -7.72 -3.14 -24.99
N ARG A 15 -6.48 -3.40 -24.54
CA ARG A 15 -6.15 -4.57 -23.74
C ARG A 15 -4.94 -4.27 -22.83
N PRO A 16 -5.16 -3.73 -21.62
CA PRO A 16 -4.07 -3.45 -20.70
C PRO A 16 -3.32 -4.75 -20.37
N SER A 17 -2.00 -4.66 -20.24
CA SER A 17 -1.19 -5.83 -19.92
C SER A 17 -1.47 -6.27 -18.48
N LEU A 18 -1.34 -7.57 -18.20
CA LEU A 18 -1.49 -8.10 -16.84
C LEU A 18 -0.57 -7.38 -15.85
N PHE A 19 0.65 -7.07 -16.27
CA PHE A 19 1.63 -6.33 -15.47
C PHE A 19 1.20 -4.88 -15.19
N GLU A 20 0.51 -4.24 -16.14
CA GLU A 20 -0.04 -2.89 -15.98
C GLU A 20 -1.24 -2.88 -15.02
N LEU A 21 -2.14 -3.87 -15.15
CA LEU A 21 -3.23 -4.09 -14.19
C LEU A 21 -2.72 -4.37 -12.78
N VAL A 22 -1.68 -5.21 -12.65
CA VAL A 22 -1.05 -5.53 -11.36
C VAL A 22 -0.32 -4.31 -10.81
N ALA A 23 0.40 -3.55 -11.64
CA ALA A 23 1.06 -2.31 -11.20
C ALA A 23 0.04 -1.25 -10.73
N GLN A 24 -1.07 -1.10 -11.45
CA GLN A 24 -2.14 -0.17 -11.11
C GLN A 24 -2.87 -0.57 -9.81
N ASN A 25 -3.16 -1.86 -9.61
CA ASN A 25 -3.72 -2.35 -8.34
C ASN A 25 -2.72 -2.28 -7.18
N SER A 26 -1.44 -2.53 -7.42
CA SER A 26 -0.40 -2.47 -6.38
C SER A 26 -0.22 -1.04 -5.88
N MET A 27 -0.24 -0.06 -6.80
CA MET A 27 -0.11 1.35 -6.44
C MET A 27 -1.35 1.85 -5.71
N THR A 28 -2.56 1.60 -6.22
CA THR A 28 -3.79 2.12 -5.60
C THR A 28 -4.01 1.59 -4.18
N THR A 29 -3.65 0.33 -3.92
CA THR A 29 -3.74 -0.30 -2.59
C THR A 29 -2.75 0.32 -1.58
N ALA A 30 -1.54 0.68 -2.02
CA ALA A 30 -0.52 1.25 -1.14
C ALA A 30 -0.60 2.80 -1.01
N LEU A 31 -1.05 3.47 -2.06
CA LEU A 31 -1.02 4.93 -2.18
C LEU A 31 -2.07 5.59 -1.27
N ARG A 32 -3.27 5.01 -1.14
CA ARG A 32 -4.33 5.56 -0.27
C ARG A 32 -3.93 5.61 1.22
N PRO A 33 -3.46 4.52 1.86
CA PRO A 33 -3.05 4.58 3.26
C PRO A 33 -1.79 5.45 3.45
N ALA A 34 -0.86 5.46 2.50
CA ALA A 34 0.32 6.31 2.54
C ALA A 34 -0.04 7.80 2.45
N ILE A 35 -0.97 8.19 1.58
CA ILE A 35 -1.46 9.57 1.46
C ILE A 35 -2.24 9.95 2.71
N ASN A 36 -3.13 9.09 3.23
CA ASN A 36 -3.87 9.39 4.45
C ASN A 36 -2.94 9.57 5.66
N TYR A 37 -1.88 8.76 5.76
CA TYR A 37 -0.85 8.93 6.79
C TYR A 37 -0.04 10.21 6.58
N ALA A 38 0.40 10.49 5.34
CA ALA A 38 1.16 11.68 4.99
C ALA A 38 0.34 12.96 5.21
N LEU A 39 -0.96 12.95 4.92
CA LEU A 39 -1.88 14.05 5.22
C LEU A 39 -2.07 14.17 6.73
N LYS A 40 -2.28 13.07 7.47
CA LYS A 40 -2.45 13.13 8.93
C LYS A 40 -1.25 13.73 9.66
N VAL A 41 -0.03 13.46 9.19
CA VAL A 41 1.21 14.01 9.76
C VAL A 41 1.55 15.38 9.18
N GLY A 42 1.35 15.56 7.87
CA GLY A 42 1.71 16.76 7.13
C GLY A 42 0.74 17.92 7.35
N VAL A 43 -0.57 17.67 7.48
CA VAL A 43 -1.58 18.71 7.71
C VAL A 43 -1.30 19.52 8.98
N PRO A 44 -1.07 18.94 10.18
CA PRO A 44 -0.77 19.74 11.37
C PRO A 44 0.58 20.45 11.28
N TYR A 45 1.58 19.84 10.62
CA TYR A 45 2.91 20.45 10.42
C TYR A 45 2.86 21.66 9.48
N ILE A 46 2.21 21.50 8.32
CA ILE A 46 2.03 22.55 7.32
C ILE A 46 1.11 23.62 7.90
N LYS A 47 -0.02 23.25 8.53
CA LYS A 47 -0.95 24.21 9.12
C LYS A 47 -0.27 25.14 10.12
N ASN A 48 0.48 24.61 11.09
CA ASN A 48 1.13 25.46 12.09
C ASN A 48 2.18 26.40 11.48
N LYS A 49 2.93 25.92 10.49
CA LYS A 49 3.95 26.72 9.80
C LYS A 49 3.33 27.76 8.85
N LEU A 50 2.26 27.38 8.15
CA LEU A 50 1.52 28.26 7.26
C LEU A 50 0.76 29.32 8.06
N ASP A 51 0.11 28.97 9.18
CA ASP A 51 -0.60 29.92 10.06
C ASP A 51 0.38 30.95 10.62
N THR A 52 1.58 30.53 11.07
CA THR A 52 2.60 31.48 11.57
C THR A 52 3.08 32.42 10.47
N TYR A 53 3.42 31.88 9.29
CA TYR A 53 3.88 32.68 8.16
C TYR A 53 2.77 33.59 7.62
N PHE A 54 1.54 33.11 7.53
CA PHE A 54 0.42 33.89 7.02
C PHE A 54 0.07 35.02 7.98
N ASN A 55 0.05 34.77 9.29
CA ASN A 55 -0.24 35.80 10.29
C ASN A 55 0.84 36.88 10.35
N GLU A 56 2.12 36.52 10.18
CA GLU A 56 3.23 37.48 10.15
C GLU A 56 3.11 38.46 8.96
N TRP A 57 2.67 37.98 7.80
CA TRP A 57 2.50 38.81 6.61
C TRP A 57 1.11 39.46 6.51
N ASN A 58 0.09 38.94 7.20
CA ASN A 58 -1.29 39.38 7.03
C ASN A 58 -1.48 40.84 7.46
N ASP A 59 -0.86 41.26 8.56
CA ASP A 59 -1.03 42.61 9.10
C ASP A 59 -0.34 43.68 8.23
N GLU A 60 0.83 43.37 7.67
CA GLU A 60 1.51 44.25 6.69
C GLU A 60 0.78 44.27 5.34
N ILE A 61 0.33 43.12 4.86
CA ILE A 61 -0.36 43.02 3.57
C ILE A 61 -1.71 43.74 3.62
N THR A 62 -2.51 43.53 4.67
CA THR A 62 -3.82 44.18 4.78
C THR A 62 -3.70 45.69 4.93
N THR A 63 -2.73 46.18 5.69
CA THR A 63 -2.47 47.62 5.81
C THR A 63 -1.96 48.21 4.49
N THR A 64 -1.06 47.53 3.79
CA THR A 64 -0.54 47.98 2.49
C THR A 64 -1.64 47.97 1.41
N ILE A 65 -2.47 46.92 1.37
CA ILE A 65 -3.62 46.83 0.45
C ILE A 65 -4.66 47.91 0.78
N SER A 66 -4.98 48.11 2.06
CA SER A 66 -5.92 49.13 2.50
C SER A 66 -5.40 50.54 2.17
N LEU A 67 -4.10 50.80 2.38
CA LEU A 67 -3.46 52.05 2.00
C LEU A 67 -3.47 52.24 0.48
N ALA A 68 -3.09 51.22 -0.29
CA ALA A 68 -3.10 51.27 -1.75
C ALA A 68 -4.51 51.48 -2.32
N PHE A 69 -5.53 50.86 -1.71
CA PHE A 69 -6.93 51.07 -2.06
C PHE A 69 -7.32 52.52 -1.75
N ASN A 70 -7.11 53.00 -0.53
CA ASN A 70 -7.41 54.39 -0.16
C ASN A 70 -6.66 55.42 -1.04
N LEU A 71 -5.41 55.16 -1.39
CA LEU A 71 -4.63 55.98 -2.33
C LEU A 71 -5.19 55.90 -3.76
N MET A 72 -5.58 54.72 -4.23
CA MET A 72 -6.24 54.55 -5.53
C MET A 72 -7.55 55.34 -5.61
N TYR A 73 -8.35 55.37 -4.54
CA TYR A 73 -9.56 56.20 -4.45
C TYR A 73 -9.23 57.69 -4.36
N ALA A 74 -8.21 58.08 -3.58
CA ALA A 74 -7.82 59.47 -3.39
C ALA A 74 -7.14 60.10 -4.62
N PHE A 75 -6.42 59.30 -5.41
CA PHE A 75 -5.76 59.75 -6.65
C PHE A 75 -6.68 59.74 -7.87
N GLY A 76 -7.96 59.40 -7.71
CA GLY A 76 -8.97 59.57 -8.76
C GLY A 76 -8.54 58.91 -10.08
N ILE A 77 -8.11 57.65 -10.04
CA ILE A 77 -7.97 56.88 -11.27
C ILE A 77 -9.37 56.45 -11.66
N ASP A 78 -9.99 57.25 -12.53
CA ASP A 78 -11.27 56.97 -13.17
C ASP A 78 -11.31 55.53 -13.71
N ASP A 79 -12.43 54.84 -13.48
CA ASP A 79 -12.95 53.52 -13.88
C ASP A 79 -12.32 52.76 -15.09
N SER A 80 -11.00 52.71 -15.21
CA SER A 80 -10.27 52.15 -16.35
C SER A 80 -9.29 51.05 -15.93
N PHE A 81 -9.77 50.13 -15.09
CA PHE A 81 -9.16 48.81 -14.96
C PHE A 81 -10.20 47.77 -15.35
N SER A 82 -10.14 47.39 -16.63
CA SER A 82 -11.20 46.68 -17.34
C SER A 82 -11.83 45.50 -16.57
N PRO A 83 -13.18 45.35 -16.59
CA PRO A 83 -13.87 44.17 -16.06
C PRO A 83 -13.48 42.87 -16.78
N LEU A 84 -12.87 42.98 -17.97
CA LEU A 84 -12.38 41.86 -18.79
C LEU A 84 -11.23 41.09 -18.12
N LEU A 85 -10.32 41.75 -17.39
CA LEU A 85 -9.19 41.08 -16.76
C LEU A 85 -9.61 40.28 -15.51
N LYS A 86 -10.62 40.78 -14.77
CA LYS A 86 -11.22 40.08 -13.61
C LYS A 86 -12.02 38.84 -14.05
N LEU A 87 -12.71 38.92 -15.19
CA LEU A 87 -13.44 37.78 -15.76
C LEU A 87 -12.49 36.74 -16.37
N ALA A 88 -11.40 37.15 -17.03
CA ALA A 88 -10.46 36.23 -17.68
C ALA A 88 -9.80 35.25 -16.69
N GLY A 89 -9.32 35.75 -15.54
CA GLY A 89 -8.73 34.89 -14.49
C GLY A 89 -9.74 33.97 -13.81
N LEU A 90 -10.99 34.43 -13.65
CA LEU A 90 -12.05 33.65 -13.04
C LEU A 90 -12.54 32.52 -13.96
N THR A 91 -12.63 32.78 -15.27
CA THR A 91 -13.07 31.76 -16.26
C THR A 91 -12.07 30.61 -16.40
N SER A 92 -10.77 30.89 -16.25
CA SER A 92 -9.70 29.89 -16.41
C SER A 92 -9.49 29.04 -15.15
N SER A 93 -9.79 29.59 -13.97
CA SER A 93 -9.63 28.90 -12.68
C SER A 93 -10.83 28.00 -12.34
N LEU A 94 -12.03 28.39 -12.76
CA LEU A 94 -13.27 27.62 -12.58
C LEU A 94 -13.17 26.14 -13.04
N PRO A 95 -12.72 25.82 -14.26
CA PRO A 95 -12.65 24.42 -14.71
C PRO A 95 -11.58 23.62 -13.96
N VAL A 96 -10.45 24.23 -13.59
CA VAL A 96 -9.39 23.57 -12.79
C VAL A 96 -9.91 23.24 -11.39
N LEU A 97 -10.61 24.19 -10.77
CA LEU A 97 -11.21 23.98 -9.46
C LEU A 97 -12.32 22.92 -9.51
N ALA A 98 -13.19 22.97 -10.52
CA ALA A 98 -14.23 21.97 -10.73
C ALA A 98 -13.65 20.57 -10.93
N PHE A 99 -12.55 20.44 -11.68
CA PHE A 99 -11.83 19.19 -11.87
C PHE A 99 -11.23 18.67 -10.56
N CYS A 100 -10.57 19.53 -9.78
CA CYS A 100 -10.03 19.18 -8.46
C CYS A 100 -11.13 18.74 -7.48
N LEU A 101 -12.25 19.47 -7.42
CA LEU A 101 -13.38 19.12 -6.57
C LEU A 101 -14.04 17.81 -7.01
N LYS A 102 -14.09 17.50 -8.31
CA LYS A 102 -14.55 16.19 -8.80
C LYS A 102 -13.64 15.03 -8.43
N ILE A 103 -12.32 15.25 -8.42
CA ILE A 103 -11.36 14.26 -7.91
C ILE A 103 -11.58 14.02 -6.41
N VAL A 104 -11.83 15.08 -5.64
CA VAL A 104 -12.13 15.01 -4.21
C VAL A 104 -13.45 14.27 -3.97
N GLU A 105 -14.50 14.60 -4.71
CA GLU A 105 -15.79 13.91 -4.66
C GLU A 105 -15.65 12.41 -4.99
N TRP A 106 -14.82 12.05 -5.97
CA TRP A 106 -14.48 10.65 -6.24
C TRP A 106 -13.68 9.98 -5.11
N TRP A 107 -12.80 10.74 -4.44
CA TRP A 107 -12.05 10.27 -3.28
C TRP A 107 -12.95 9.98 -2.08
N TYR A 108 -13.99 10.80 -1.87
CA TYR A 108 -14.96 10.68 -0.78
C TYR A 108 -16.25 9.92 -1.14
N SER A 109 -16.47 9.57 -2.41
CA SER A 109 -17.63 8.80 -2.84
C SER A 109 -17.69 7.48 -2.06
N GLU A 110 -18.80 7.28 -1.34
CA GLU A 110 -19.00 6.18 -0.39
C GLU A 110 -18.82 4.80 -1.05
N GLU A 111 -18.99 4.67 -2.36
CA GLU A 111 -18.77 3.43 -3.11
C GLU A 111 -17.29 2.98 -3.13
N ASN A 112 -16.33 3.89 -2.96
CA ASN A 112 -14.89 3.58 -2.87
C ASN A 112 -14.46 3.21 -1.44
N THR A 113 -15.11 3.81 -0.44
CA THR A 113 -14.93 3.46 0.98
C THR A 113 -15.54 2.10 1.26
N THR A 114 -16.73 1.81 0.74
CA THR A 114 -17.35 0.48 0.91
C THR A 114 -16.55 -0.62 0.18
N ARG A 115 -16.04 -0.40 -1.05
CA ARG A 115 -15.13 -1.39 -1.66
C ARG A 115 -13.79 -1.59 -0.94
N SER A 116 -13.32 -0.61 -0.18
CA SER A 116 -12.07 -0.70 0.61
C SER A 116 -12.28 -1.15 2.06
N SER A 117 -13.51 -1.05 2.59
CA SER A 117 -13.83 -1.31 4.02
C SER A 117 -14.80 -2.47 4.21
N SER A 118 -15.77 -2.68 3.32
CA SER A 118 -16.91 -3.60 3.53
C SER A 118 -16.77 -4.95 2.84
N THR A 119 -15.56 -5.48 2.64
CA THR A 119 -15.39 -6.90 2.25
C THR A 119 -14.23 -7.61 2.95
N PHE A 120 -13.17 -6.91 3.38
CA PHE A 120 -12.01 -7.55 4.02
C PHE A 120 -11.58 -7.00 5.38
N ALA A 121 -11.98 -5.77 5.75
CA ALA A 121 -11.48 -5.13 6.97
C ALA A 121 -12.41 -5.30 8.19
N ASP A 122 -13.71 -5.56 7.98
CA ASP A 122 -14.73 -5.70 9.03
C ASP A 122 -15.12 -7.15 9.33
N LEU A 123 -14.43 -8.12 8.74
CA LEU A 123 -14.57 -9.50 9.21
C LEU A 123 -13.91 -9.61 10.58
N PRO A 124 -14.56 -10.23 11.58
CA PRO A 124 -13.87 -10.59 12.81
C PRO A 124 -12.62 -11.38 12.42
N ILE A 125 -11.46 -10.94 12.91
CA ILE A 125 -10.18 -11.61 12.64
C ILE A 125 -10.42 -13.09 12.90
N PRO A 126 -10.32 -13.97 11.88
CA PRO A 126 -10.60 -15.37 12.07
C PRO A 126 -9.67 -15.87 13.17
N PRO A 127 -10.14 -16.74 14.08
CA PRO A 127 -9.27 -17.30 15.09
C PRO A 127 -8.03 -17.90 14.39
N PRO A 128 -6.82 -17.69 14.94
CA PRO A 128 -5.59 -18.20 14.33
C PRO A 128 -5.75 -19.67 13.93
N PRO A 129 -5.22 -20.10 12.76
CA PRO A 129 -5.31 -21.49 12.34
C PRO A 129 -4.78 -22.41 13.45
N ASP A 130 -5.55 -23.45 13.77
CA ASP A 130 -5.12 -24.44 14.75
C ASP A 130 -3.81 -25.08 14.32
N LYS A 131 -2.89 -25.27 15.26
CA LYS A 131 -1.64 -25.97 15.01
C LYS A 131 -1.93 -27.39 14.50
N PRO A 132 -1.16 -27.92 13.54
CA PRO A 132 -1.34 -29.28 13.06
C PRO A 132 -1.27 -30.28 14.22
N LYS A 133 -2.31 -31.12 14.36
CA LYS A 133 -2.31 -32.18 15.38
C LYS A 133 -1.32 -33.28 14.99
N THR A 134 -0.60 -33.81 15.98
CA THR A 134 0.25 -34.99 15.81
C THR A 134 -0.61 -36.21 15.50
N ALA A 135 -0.20 -37.03 14.53
CA ALA A 135 -0.93 -38.26 14.22
C ALA A 135 -0.78 -39.28 15.37
N PRO A 136 -1.78 -40.14 15.64
CA PRO A 136 -1.71 -41.13 16.72
C PRO A 136 -0.53 -42.12 16.54
N ASN A 137 -0.11 -42.38 15.30
CA ASN A 137 1.02 -43.25 14.95
C ASN A 137 2.23 -42.46 14.42
N GLY A 138 2.24 -41.14 14.59
CA GLY A 138 3.36 -40.29 14.18
C GLY A 138 4.51 -40.37 15.16
N ILE A 139 5.71 -40.06 14.69
CA ILE A 139 6.88 -39.88 15.56
C ILE A 139 6.60 -38.69 16.48
N ARG A 140 6.88 -38.84 17.78
CA ARG A 140 6.76 -37.73 18.73
C ARG A 140 7.89 -36.73 18.50
N PRO A 141 7.61 -35.41 18.48
CA PRO A 141 8.66 -34.41 18.40
C PRO A 141 9.57 -34.52 19.64
N PRO A 142 10.89 -34.27 19.48
CA PRO A 142 11.83 -34.27 20.60
C PRO A 142 11.51 -33.16 21.59
N ILE A 143 11.89 -33.36 22.86
CA ILE A 143 11.75 -32.36 23.92
C ILE A 143 12.63 -31.14 23.61
N ASN A 144 13.82 -31.38 23.04
CA ASN A 144 14.75 -30.36 22.61
C ASN A 144 14.49 -29.97 21.16
N THR A 145 14.13 -28.71 20.91
CA THR A 145 13.84 -28.19 19.55
C THR A 145 15.08 -28.18 18.63
N ALA A 146 16.29 -28.32 19.19
CA ALA A 146 17.55 -28.34 18.44
C ALA A 146 17.92 -29.74 17.89
N GLU A 147 17.16 -30.78 18.24
CA GLU A 147 17.38 -32.16 17.82
C GLU A 147 16.41 -32.56 16.70
N CYS A 148 16.87 -33.42 15.80
CA CYS A 148 16.05 -33.94 14.71
C CYS A 148 15.27 -35.18 15.16
N ALA A 149 13.94 -35.22 14.98
CA ALA A 149 13.10 -36.35 15.38
C ALA A 149 13.35 -37.66 14.61
N LEU A 150 14.11 -37.62 13.50
CA LEU A 150 14.41 -38.81 12.69
C LEU A 150 15.73 -39.47 13.06
N CYS A 151 16.76 -38.69 13.40
CA CYS A 151 18.10 -39.22 13.76
C CYS A 151 18.48 -39.00 15.22
N ASN A 152 17.69 -38.24 15.99
CA ASN A 152 17.95 -37.86 17.38
C ASN A 152 19.34 -37.21 17.60
N GLN A 153 19.85 -36.51 16.57
CA GLN A 153 21.09 -35.74 16.61
C GLN A 153 20.77 -34.25 16.41
N GLY A 154 21.74 -33.38 16.71
CA GLY A 154 21.64 -31.95 16.42
C GLY A 154 21.39 -31.66 14.93
N ILE A 155 20.56 -30.67 14.64
CA ILE A 155 20.14 -30.35 13.27
C ILE A 155 21.29 -29.67 12.50
N THR A 156 21.85 -30.34 11.48
CA THR A 156 22.99 -29.82 10.68
C THR A 156 22.60 -28.98 9.46
N ASN A 157 21.42 -29.21 8.89
CA ASN A 157 20.86 -28.45 7.78
C ASN A 157 19.35 -28.35 7.97
N ALA A 158 18.95 -27.34 8.74
CA ALA A 158 17.58 -27.15 9.18
C ALA A 158 16.66 -26.99 7.97
N THR A 159 15.72 -27.92 7.83
CA THR A 159 14.74 -27.93 6.76
C THR A 159 13.36 -28.06 7.36
N ALA A 160 12.53 -27.03 7.16
CA ALA A 160 11.13 -27.04 7.53
C ALA A 160 10.28 -27.71 6.45
N LEU A 161 9.22 -28.38 6.90
CA LEU A 161 8.15 -28.86 6.05
C LEU A 161 7.05 -27.80 5.93
N SER A 162 6.75 -27.31 4.72
CA SER A 162 5.72 -26.27 4.54
C SER A 162 4.31 -26.73 4.93
N THR A 163 4.04 -28.04 4.91
CA THR A 163 2.72 -28.61 5.22
C THR A 163 2.44 -28.71 6.71
N SER A 164 3.47 -28.94 7.54
CA SER A 164 3.30 -29.21 8.98
C SER A 164 4.08 -28.26 9.88
N GLY A 165 5.06 -27.53 9.34
CA GLY A 165 5.89 -26.57 10.09
C GLY A 165 6.99 -27.19 10.95
N TYR A 166 7.17 -28.52 10.93
CA TYR A 166 8.24 -29.18 11.67
C TYR A 166 9.60 -29.12 10.95
N VAL A 167 10.67 -29.04 11.74
CA VAL A 167 12.05 -28.91 11.25
C VAL A 167 12.83 -30.21 11.46
N PHE A 168 13.59 -30.61 10.44
CA PHE A 168 14.44 -31.80 10.46
C PHE A 168 15.78 -31.51 9.78
N CYS A 169 16.71 -32.47 9.87
CA CYS A 169 17.89 -32.49 8.99
C CYS A 169 17.46 -32.76 7.54
N TYR A 170 17.92 -31.95 6.59
CA TYR A 170 17.73 -32.14 5.16
C TYR A 170 17.90 -33.60 4.68
N PRO A 171 19.03 -34.31 4.95
CA PRO A 171 19.21 -35.67 4.46
C PRO A 171 18.19 -36.66 5.02
N CYS A 172 17.82 -36.53 6.29
CA CYS A 172 16.87 -37.43 6.95
C CYS A 172 15.47 -37.28 6.35
N ILE A 173 14.97 -36.05 6.26
CA ILE A 173 13.60 -35.83 5.77
C ILE A 173 13.49 -36.08 4.26
N TYR A 174 14.53 -35.78 3.48
CA TYR A 174 14.55 -36.05 2.04
C TYR A 174 14.45 -37.56 1.75
N GLN A 175 15.22 -38.38 2.47
CA GLN A 175 15.16 -39.84 2.35
C GLN A 175 13.80 -40.40 2.78
N TYR A 176 13.24 -39.88 3.88
CA TYR A 176 11.93 -40.30 4.37
C TYR A 176 10.81 -39.99 3.37
N LEU A 177 10.76 -38.75 2.85
CA LEU A 177 9.73 -38.33 1.88
C LEU A 177 9.79 -39.10 0.57
N LYS A 178 11.00 -39.50 0.13
CA LYS A 178 11.16 -40.33 -1.07
C LYS A 178 10.51 -41.71 -0.93
N GLN A 179 10.41 -42.23 0.30
CA GLN A 179 9.81 -43.54 0.58
C GLN A 179 8.32 -43.44 0.94
N SER A 180 7.94 -42.50 1.80
CA SER A 180 6.60 -42.45 2.41
C SER A 180 5.66 -41.40 1.80
N GLY A 181 6.20 -40.31 1.22
CA GLY A 181 5.42 -39.18 0.70
C GLY A 181 4.53 -38.48 1.75
N LYS A 182 4.84 -38.60 3.04
CA LYS A 182 4.04 -38.07 4.16
C LYS A 182 4.93 -37.44 5.22
N CYS A 183 4.38 -36.55 6.03
CA CYS A 183 5.10 -35.99 7.19
C CYS A 183 5.27 -37.06 8.28
N PRO A 184 6.47 -37.24 8.89
CA PRO A 184 6.69 -38.26 9.93
C PRO A 184 5.95 -38.01 11.24
N ILE A 185 5.55 -36.77 11.53
CA ILE A 185 4.90 -36.39 12.80
C ILE A 185 3.37 -36.28 12.64
N THR A 186 2.90 -35.64 11.56
CA THR A 186 1.48 -35.38 11.35
C THR A 186 0.82 -36.31 10.33
N HIS A 187 1.61 -37.08 9.58
CA HIS A 187 1.16 -37.93 8.45
C HIS A 187 0.40 -37.19 7.34
N LEU A 188 0.50 -35.85 7.32
CA LEU A 188 -0.02 -35.04 6.23
C LEU A 188 0.70 -35.40 4.92
N PRO A 189 -0.02 -35.48 3.78
CA PRO A 189 0.60 -35.77 2.48
C PRO A 189 1.63 -34.68 2.18
N THR A 190 2.87 -35.09 1.89
CA THR A 190 3.97 -34.14 1.68
C THR A 190 4.94 -34.60 0.62
N GLY A 191 5.21 -33.73 -0.35
CA GLY A 191 6.19 -33.96 -1.41
C GLY A 191 7.54 -33.27 -1.15
N ILE A 192 8.53 -33.61 -1.97
CA ILE A 192 9.88 -33.03 -1.92
C ILE A 192 9.85 -31.51 -2.16
N GLN A 193 8.90 -31.01 -2.94
CA GLN A 193 8.72 -29.58 -3.25
C GLN A 193 8.38 -28.73 -2.02
N GLN A 194 7.88 -29.34 -0.94
CA GLN A 194 7.47 -28.67 0.29
C GLN A 194 8.59 -28.64 1.34
N LEU A 195 9.82 -28.98 0.94
CA LEU A 195 11.02 -28.82 1.74
C LEU A 195 11.53 -27.39 1.60
N VAL A 196 11.54 -26.65 2.71
CA VAL A 196 12.07 -25.29 2.79
C VAL A 196 13.30 -25.29 3.66
N LYS A 197 14.45 -24.96 3.08
CA LYS A 197 15.70 -24.80 3.82
C LYS A 197 15.62 -23.53 4.66
N ILE A 198 15.91 -23.67 5.96
CA ILE A 198 16.02 -22.55 6.90
C ILE A 198 17.48 -22.14 6.94
N TYR A 199 17.75 -20.86 6.67
CA TYR A 199 19.08 -20.28 6.88
C TYR A 199 19.14 -19.71 8.30
N PRO A 200 20.20 -20.00 9.07
CA PRO A 200 20.41 -19.29 10.33
C PRO A 200 20.53 -17.79 10.01
N GLY A 201 19.82 -16.96 10.78
CA GLY A 201 19.97 -15.51 10.68
C GLY A 201 21.42 -15.13 10.97
N ALA A 202 21.97 -14.17 10.23
CA ALA A 202 23.24 -13.55 10.58
C ALA A 202 23.03 -12.85 11.93
N VAL A 203 23.65 -13.38 12.98
CA VAL A 203 23.72 -12.75 14.30
C VAL A 203 24.92 -11.83 14.33
#